data_AF-A0A6G0R616-F1
#
_entry.id   AF-A0A6G0R616-F1
#
_cell.length_a   1.000
_cell.length_b   1.000
_cell.length_c   1.000
_cell.angle_alpha   90.00
_cell.angle_beta   90.00
_cell.angle_gamma   90.00
#
_symmetry.space_group_name_H-M   'P 1'
#
loop_
_entity.id
_entity.type
_entity.pdbx_description
1 polymer ?
#
loop_
_entity_poly.entity_id
_entity_poly.type
_entity_poly.pdbx_seq_one_letter_code
_entity_poly.pdbx_strand_id
1 'polypeptide(L)'
;MEDDYDTDMMLCLTEVLVRHDTELLKARAEVHKLLLLEAWRIAMRSRHYLTTECLDPPNASAWMSLYRSASDTNFLNATSLTRSTFLGLLRRFSGFFTIRAPSTRGRPPKLRYLHQVLGLVLCFYVGSMENSTLCMLFGVPPAMLARTLRKAEKALSQALEGFAPARISFPSPAQQVRLA
;
A
#
# COMPACT_ATOMS: atom_id res chain seq x y z
N MET A 1 3.04 -43.72 -37.66
CA MET A 1 2.77 -43.62 -36.21
C MET A 1 3.42 -42.38 -35.59
N GLU A 2 3.93 -41.42 -36.38
CA GLU A 2 4.57 -40.19 -35.89
C GLU A 2 3.62 -38.97 -36.04
N ASP A 3 2.82 -38.94 -37.10
CA ASP A 3 1.83 -37.88 -37.38
C ASP A 3 0.66 -37.81 -36.38
N ASP A 4 0.33 -38.92 -35.71
CA ASP A 4 -0.78 -38.99 -34.75
C ASP A 4 -0.44 -38.32 -33.41
N TYR A 5 0.83 -38.41 -33.00
CA TYR A 5 1.35 -37.75 -31.79
C TYR A 5 1.48 -36.23 -31.96
N ASP A 6 1.88 -35.77 -33.14
CA ASP A 6 2.03 -34.34 -33.43
C ASP A 6 0.64 -33.66 -33.54
N THR A 7 -0.33 -34.38 -34.08
CA THR A 7 -1.74 -33.95 -34.14
C THR A 7 -2.37 -33.87 -32.74
N ASP A 8 -2.15 -34.88 -31.89
CA ASP A 8 -2.63 -34.89 -30.50
C ASP A 8 -1.96 -33.80 -29.64
N MET A 9 -0.66 -33.57 -29.84
CA MET A 9 0.06 -32.47 -29.18
C MET A 9 -0.46 -31.10 -29.61
N MET A 10 -0.73 -30.90 -30.91
CA MET A 10 -1.32 -29.67 -31.44
C MET A 10 -2.74 -29.42 -30.92
N LEU A 11 -3.56 -30.47 -30.77
CA LEU A 11 -4.90 -30.36 -30.18
C LEU A 11 -4.83 -29.97 -28.70
N CYS A 12 -3.92 -30.60 -27.93
CA CYS A 12 -3.72 -30.28 -26.52
C CYS A 12 -3.25 -28.82 -26.32
N LEU A 13 -2.31 -28.34 -27.14
CA LEU A 13 -1.86 -26.95 -27.11
C LEU A 13 -2.98 -25.96 -27.47
N THR A 14 -3.81 -26.31 -28.46
CA THR A 14 -4.96 -25.48 -28.86
C THR A 14 -5.99 -25.39 -27.75
N GLU A 15 -6.29 -26.50 -27.07
CA GLU A 15 -7.21 -26.52 -25.92
C GLU A 15 -6.67 -25.70 -24.74
N VAL A 16 -5.37 -25.79 -24.45
CA VAL A 16 -4.72 -24.98 -23.41
C VAL A 16 -4.79 -23.49 -23.73
N LEU A 17 -4.57 -23.10 -24.99
CA LEU A 17 -4.66 -21.71 -25.45
C LEU A 17 -6.10 -21.18 -25.35
N VAL A 18 -7.09 -21.95 -25.82
CA VAL A 18 -8.51 -21.58 -25.71
C VAL A 18 -8.93 -21.44 -24.25
N ARG A 19 -8.49 -22.35 -23.38
CA ARG A 19 -8.74 -22.25 -21.94
C ARG A 19 -8.07 -21.02 -21.33
N HIS A 20 -6.83 -20.71 -21.73
CA HIS A 20 -6.14 -19.52 -21.26
C HIS A 20 -6.87 -18.24 -21.68
N ASP A 21 -7.27 -18.14 -22.95
CA ASP A 21 -7.98 -16.98 -23.49
C ASP A 21 -9.34 -16.77 -22.84
N THR A 22 -10.09 -17.85 -22.61
CA THR A 22 -11.39 -17.78 -21.93
C THR A 22 -11.25 -17.33 -20.47
N GLU A 23 -10.25 -17.81 -19.73
CA GLU A 23 -9.96 -17.33 -18.37
C GLU A 23 -9.50 -15.87 -18.37
N LEU A 24 -8.71 -15.45 -19.35
CA LEU A 24 -8.28 -14.07 -19.53
C LEU A 24 -9.46 -13.13 -19.82
N LEU A 25 -10.41 -13.56 -20.65
CA LEU A 25 -11.64 -12.83 -20.94
C LEU A 25 -12.52 -12.68 -19.69
N LYS A 26 -12.68 -13.74 -18.90
CA LYS A 26 -13.41 -13.67 -17.62
C LYS A 26 -12.74 -12.71 -16.65
N ALA A 27 -11.41 -12.79 -16.50
CA ALA A 27 -10.65 -11.89 -15.65
C ALA A 27 -10.80 -10.42 -16.10
N ARG A 28 -10.72 -10.15 -17.40
CA ARG A 28 -10.93 -8.81 -17.98
C ARG A 28 -12.35 -8.30 -17.71
N ALA A 29 -13.36 -9.15 -17.87
CA ALA A 29 -14.75 -8.77 -17.60
C ALA A 29 -14.98 -8.41 -16.12
N GLU A 30 -14.40 -9.18 -15.20
CA GLU A 30 -14.53 -8.90 -13.77
C GLU A 30 -13.78 -7.62 -13.37
N VAL A 31 -12.57 -7.42 -13.89
CA VAL A 31 -11.84 -6.14 -13.70
C VAL A 31 -12.64 -4.97 -14.27
N HIS A 32 -13.23 -5.11 -15.45
CA HIS A 32 -14.05 -4.06 -16.05
C HIS A 32 -15.28 -3.73 -15.20
N LYS A 33 -15.96 -4.74 -14.66
CA LYS A 33 -17.09 -4.57 -13.72
C LYS A 33 -16.67 -3.83 -12.45
N LEU A 34 -15.51 -4.17 -11.87
CA LEU A 34 -14.97 -3.46 -10.71
C LEU A 34 -14.64 -2.00 -11.02
N LEU A 35 -14.04 -1.73 -12.18
CA LEU A 35 -13.75 -0.36 -12.64
C LEU A 35 -15.03 0.45 -12.85
N LEU A 36 -16.07 -0.15 -13.44
CA LEU A 36 -17.37 0.50 -13.61
C LEU A 36 -18.04 0.81 -12.27
N LEU A 37 -18.04 -0.14 -11.33
CA LEU A 37 -18.60 0.06 -9.99
C LEU A 37 -17.87 1.20 -9.24
N GLU A 38 -16.55 1.26 -9.35
CA GLU A 38 -15.77 2.33 -8.72
C GLU A 38 -16.01 3.68 -9.41
N ALA A 39 -16.05 3.72 -10.74
CA ALA A 39 -16.39 4.94 -11.48
C ALA A 39 -17.80 5.45 -11.13
N TRP A 40 -18.78 4.53 -11.00
CA TRP A 40 -20.13 4.85 -10.54
C TRP A 40 -20.15 5.38 -9.11
N ARG A 41 -19.41 4.76 -8.20
CA ARG A 41 -19.29 5.21 -6.80
C ARG A 41 -18.70 6.63 -6.72
N ILE A 42 -17.69 6.92 -7.54
CA ILE A 42 -17.09 8.25 -7.66
C ILE A 42 -18.10 9.25 -8.23
N ALA A 43 -18.79 8.89 -9.33
CA ALA A 43 -19.75 9.76 -10.01
C ALA A 43 -20.98 10.09 -9.15
N MET A 44 -21.51 9.10 -8.41
CA MET A 44 -22.65 9.24 -7.51
C MET A 44 -22.35 10.12 -6.28
N ARG A 45 -21.08 10.47 -6.03
CA ARG A 45 -20.65 11.25 -4.85
C ARG A 45 -21.27 10.73 -3.55
N SER A 46 -21.32 9.41 -3.38
CA SER A 46 -21.85 8.79 -2.16
C SER A 46 -21.17 9.45 -0.96
N ARG A 47 -21.94 10.17 -0.14
CA ARG A 47 -21.44 11.09 0.90
C ARG A 47 -20.93 10.34 2.13
N HIS A 48 -20.03 9.39 1.94
CA HIS A 48 -19.34 8.65 3.01
C HIS A 48 -17.97 9.27 3.30
N TYR A 49 -17.86 10.60 3.29
CA TYR A 49 -16.60 11.27 3.56
C TYR A 49 -16.56 11.76 5.00
N LEU A 50 -15.53 11.34 5.72
CA LEU A 50 -15.26 11.84 7.07
C LEU A 50 -14.82 13.31 6.97
N THR A 51 -15.48 14.17 7.74
CA THR A 51 -15.11 15.57 7.87
C THR A 51 -14.03 15.72 8.93
N THR A 52 -13.41 16.90 9.01
CA THR A 52 -12.37 17.11 10.03
C THR A 52 -12.91 17.23 11.45
N GLU A 53 -14.23 17.38 11.62
CA GLU A 53 -14.89 17.54 12.92
C GLU A 53 -15.03 16.21 13.66
N CYS A 54 -15.21 15.10 12.93
CA CYS A 54 -15.33 13.76 13.52
C CYS A 54 -13.98 13.03 13.65
N LEU A 55 -12.86 13.74 13.46
CA LEU A 55 -11.52 13.15 13.48
C LEU A 55 -10.70 13.75 14.61
N ASP A 56 -10.04 12.89 15.38
CA ASP A 56 -9.01 13.32 16.31
C ASP A 56 -7.93 14.13 15.58
N PRO A 57 -7.35 15.15 16.21
CA PRO A 57 -6.25 15.86 15.61
C PRO A 57 -5.05 14.89 15.43
N PRO A 58 -4.27 14.98 14.34
CA PRO A 58 -3.22 13.99 14.05
C PRO A 58 -2.16 13.82 15.14
N ASN A 59 -1.96 14.81 16.01
CA ASN A 59 -1.03 14.74 17.15
C ASN A 59 -1.59 13.94 18.35
N ALA A 60 -2.88 13.64 18.36
CA ALA A 60 -3.58 12.83 19.35
C ALA A 60 -4.28 11.60 18.72
N SER A 61 -4.00 11.29 17.45
CA SER A 61 -4.63 10.17 16.76
C SER A 61 -4.14 8.81 17.30
N ALA A 62 -4.88 7.74 17.02
CA ALA A 62 -4.50 6.39 17.42
C ALA A 62 -3.10 5.97 16.93
N TRP A 63 -2.66 6.45 15.76
CA TRP A 63 -1.29 6.27 15.29
C TRP A 63 -0.24 6.83 16.27
N MET A 64 -0.50 7.96 16.93
CA MET A 64 0.45 8.54 17.88
C MET A 64 0.61 7.68 19.12
N SER A 65 -0.47 7.09 19.61
CA SER A 65 -0.44 6.12 20.71
C SER A 65 0.33 4.86 20.29
N LEU A 66 0.11 4.38 19.06
CA LEU A 66 0.84 3.24 18.51
C LEU A 66 2.33 3.53 18.38
N TYR A 67 2.68 4.70 17.82
CA TYR A 67 4.07 5.09 17.62
C TYR A 67 4.81 5.31 18.95
N ARG A 68 4.19 5.92 19.95
CA ARG A 68 4.86 6.24 21.23
C ARG A 68 4.91 5.08 22.21
N SER A 69 3.85 4.28 22.28
CA SER A 69 3.60 3.42 23.44
C SER A 69 3.29 1.96 23.08
N ALA A 70 3.12 1.60 21.81
CA ALA A 70 2.85 0.20 21.45
C ALA A 70 4.09 -0.69 21.65
N SER A 71 3.83 -1.93 22.05
CA SER A 71 4.82 -3.01 22.02
C SER A 71 5.35 -3.24 20.60
N ASP A 72 6.54 -3.80 20.49
CA ASP A 72 7.14 -4.09 19.18
C ASP A 72 6.29 -5.06 18.35
N THR A 73 5.60 -6.01 18.99
CA THR A 73 4.64 -6.92 18.33
C THR A 73 3.47 -6.16 17.72
N ASN A 74 2.86 -5.23 18.47
CA ASN A 74 1.74 -4.44 17.97
C ASN A 74 2.17 -3.51 16.84
N PHE A 75 3.38 -2.94 16.96
CA PHE A 75 3.97 -2.09 15.92
C PHE A 75 4.25 -2.89 14.63
N LEU A 76 4.79 -4.11 14.78
CA LEU A 76 5.00 -5.04 13.68
C LEU A 76 3.68 -5.40 13.01
N ASN A 77 2.64 -5.75 13.75
CA ASN A 77 1.34 -6.10 13.18
C ASN A 77 0.70 -4.93 12.41
N ALA A 78 0.92 -3.68 12.84
CA ALA A 78 0.35 -2.51 12.20
C ALA A 78 1.14 -2.01 10.97
N THR A 79 2.46 -2.25 10.93
CA THR A 79 3.36 -1.67 9.91
C THR A 79 4.13 -2.72 9.09
N SER A 80 3.99 -4.00 9.40
CA SER A 80 4.81 -5.13 8.93
C SER A 80 6.32 -4.96 9.11
N LEU A 81 6.74 -3.97 9.91
CA LEU A 81 8.13 -3.71 10.22
C LEU A 81 8.32 -3.68 11.74
N THR A 82 9.44 -4.20 12.21
CA THR A 82 9.86 -3.95 13.59
C THR A 82 10.14 -2.46 13.77
N ARG A 83 10.04 -1.97 15.01
CA ARG A 83 10.30 -0.57 15.35
C ARG A 83 11.69 -0.11 14.89
N SER A 84 12.71 -0.96 15.03
CA SER A 84 14.08 -0.67 14.59
C SER A 84 14.17 -0.49 13.06
N THR A 85 13.56 -1.39 12.29
CA THR A 85 13.55 -1.33 10.83
C THR A 85 12.76 -0.13 10.33
N PHE A 86 11.62 0.17 10.95
CA PHE A 86 10.85 1.37 10.67
C PHE A 86 11.66 2.65 10.88
N LEU A 87 12.39 2.77 11.99
CA LEU A 87 13.26 3.93 12.25
C LEU A 87 14.44 4.01 11.26
N GLY A 88 15.00 2.86 10.86
CA GLY A 88 16.00 2.79 9.79
C GLY A 88 15.48 3.33 8.47
N LEU A 89 14.29 2.87 8.06
CA LEU A 89 13.62 3.36 6.85
C LEU A 89 13.24 4.83 6.97
N LEU A 90 12.75 5.28 8.13
CA LEU A 90 12.38 6.67 8.39
C LEU A 90 13.55 7.63 8.20
N ARG A 91 14.75 7.26 8.66
CA ARG A 91 15.98 8.04 8.46
C ARG A 91 16.35 8.20 6.99
N ARG A 92 16.04 7.22 6.15
CA ARG A 92 16.27 7.31 4.71
C ARG A 92 15.16 8.10 4.01
N PHE A 93 13.92 7.83 4.39
CA PHE A 93 12.73 8.50 3.89
C PHE A 93 12.74 10.02 4.13
N SER A 94 13.34 10.49 5.23
CA SER A 94 13.48 11.92 5.52
C SER A 94 14.28 12.70 4.47
N GLY A 95 15.16 12.02 3.71
CA GLY A 95 15.88 12.63 2.60
C GLY A 95 15.01 12.87 1.36
N PHE A 96 13.86 12.20 1.25
CA PHE A 96 13.01 12.22 0.04
C PHE A 96 11.63 12.83 0.27
N PHE A 97 11.21 13.01 1.52
CA PHE A 97 9.92 13.61 1.87
C PHE A 97 10.08 14.83 2.77
N THR A 98 9.58 15.98 2.31
CA THR A 98 9.57 17.22 3.09
C THR A 98 8.14 17.58 3.48
N ILE A 99 7.90 17.71 4.79
CA ILE A 99 6.69 18.35 5.31
C ILE A 99 6.88 19.86 5.20
N ARG A 100 5.93 20.54 4.56
CA ARG A 100 5.97 22.00 4.47
C ARG A 100 5.98 22.59 5.88
N ALA A 101 6.87 23.56 6.11
CA ALA A 101 6.86 24.35 7.33
C ALA A 101 5.48 25.02 7.50
N PRO A 102 5.03 25.23 8.75
CA PRO A 102 3.83 26.01 9.00
C PRO A 102 4.02 27.40 8.39
N SER A 103 3.20 27.72 7.39
CA SER A 103 3.15 29.06 6.80
C SER A 103 2.44 29.99 7.76
N THR A 104 2.88 31.25 7.84
CA THR A 104 2.16 32.33 8.55
C THR A 104 0.81 32.66 7.90
N ARG A 105 0.58 32.20 6.66
CA ARG A 105 -0.70 32.31 5.95
C ARG A 105 -1.23 30.93 5.52
N GLY A 106 -2.50 30.66 5.81
CA GLY A 106 -3.22 29.46 5.38
C GLY A 106 -3.37 28.39 6.46
N ARG A 107 -4.05 27.28 6.11
CA ARG A 107 -4.29 26.15 7.03
C ARG A 107 -2.98 25.40 7.30
N PRO A 108 -2.53 25.24 8.56
CA PRO A 108 -1.30 24.53 8.86
C PRO A 108 -1.37 23.07 8.38
N PRO A 109 -0.24 22.47 7.98
CA PRO A 109 -0.20 21.06 7.64
C PRO A 109 -0.65 20.22 8.85
N LYS A 110 -1.63 19.34 8.60
CA LYS A 110 -2.23 18.50 9.64
C LYS A 110 -1.25 17.43 10.14
N LEU A 111 -0.51 16.79 9.25
CA LEU A 111 0.59 15.90 9.60
C LEU A 111 1.85 16.72 9.87
N ARG A 112 2.40 16.59 11.07
CA ARG A 112 3.56 17.37 11.54
C ARG A 112 4.85 16.57 11.53
N TYR A 113 4.76 15.24 11.55
CA TYR A 113 5.92 14.37 11.72
C TYR A 113 6.05 13.39 10.55
N LEU A 114 7.29 13.15 10.12
CA LEU A 114 7.60 12.22 9.02
C LEU A 114 7.16 10.79 9.34
N HIS A 115 7.24 10.38 10.61
CA HIS A 115 6.77 9.05 11.02
C HIS A 115 5.26 8.88 10.80
N GLN A 116 4.45 9.95 10.84
CA GLN A 116 3.03 9.85 10.51
C GLN A 116 2.83 9.56 9.03
N VAL A 117 3.63 10.19 8.16
CA VAL A 117 3.56 10.01 6.71
C VAL A 117 4.05 8.61 6.31
N LEU A 118 5.18 8.17 6.87
CA LEU A 118 5.69 6.83 6.60
C LEU A 118 4.75 5.75 7.15
N GLY A 119 4.26 5.94 8.38
CA GLY A 119 3.26 5.07 9.01
C GLY A 119 2.00 4.94 8.17
N LEU A 120 1.51 6.06 7.60
CA LEU A 120 0.35 6.08 6.72
C LEU A 120 0.50 5.13 5.53
N VAL A 121 1.61 5.22 4.80
CA VAL A 121 1.86 4.40 3.61
C VAL A 121 2.05 2.94 3.98
N LEU A 122 2.75 2.66 5.09
CA LEU A 122 2.93 1.28 5.53
C LEU A 122 1.61 0.67 5.97
N CYS A 123 0.83 1.34 6.83
CA CYS A 123 -0.50 0.85 7.22
C CYS A 123 -1.45 0.66 6.02
N PHE A 124 -1.30 1.48 4.97
CA PHE A 124 -2.02 1.30 3.71
C PHE A 124 -1.60 0.02 2.96
N TYR A 125 -0.33 -0.40 3.02
CA TYR A 125 0.13 -1.64 2.37
C TYR A 125 -0.05 -2.90 3.23
N VAL A 126 -0.06 -2.77 4.56
CA VAL A 126 -0.12 -3.92 5.48
C VAL A 126 -1.51 -4.54 5.53
N GLY A 127 -2.56 -3.73 5.46
CA GLY A 127 -3.93 -4.21 5.54
C GLY A 127 -4.77 -3.77 4.35
N SER A 128 -5.84 -4.51 4.09
CA SER A 128 -6.98 -4.03 3.28
C SER A 128 -7.81 -3.02 4.09
N MET A 129 -7.16 -2.02 4.68
CA MET A 129 -7.84 -1.02 5.50
C MET A 129 -8.60 -0.08 4.59
N GLU A 130 -9.90 0.09 4.85
CA GLU A 130 -10.68 1.11 4.18
C GLU A 130 -10.07 2.51 4.42
N ASN A 131 -10.19 3.39 3.43
CA ASN A 131 -9.75 4.78 3.53
C ASN A 131 -10.35 5.49 4.76
N SER A 132 -11.58 5.14 5.15
CA SER A 132 -12.27 5.60 6.36
C SER A 132 -11.46 5.28 7.63
N THR A 133 -10.95 4.06 7.74
CA THR A 133 -10.17 3.59 8.89
C THR A 133 -8.81 4.29 8.95
N LEU A 134 -8.14 4.46 7.81
CA LEU A 134 -6.90 5.24 7.75
C LEU A 134 -7.13 6.72 8.12
N CYS A 135 -8.24 7.31 7.70
CA CYS A 135 -8.61 8.66 8.09
C CYS A 135 -8.75 8.79 9.62
N MET A 136 -9.42 7.83 10.28
CA MET A 136 -9.55 7.80 11.74
C MET A 136 -8.21 7.56 12.44
N LEU A 137 -7.42 6.58 11.98
CA LEU A 137 -6.14 6.22 12.59
C LEU A 137 -5.13 7.39 12.61
N PHE A 138 -5.15 8.22 11.56
CA PHE A 138 -4.20 9.32 11.36
C PHE A 138 -4.81 10.72 11.56
N GLY A 139 -6.12 10.84 11.81
CA GLY A 139 -6.78 12.14 12.03
C GLY A 139 -6.83 13.05 10.79
N VAL A 140 -6.80 12.46 9.59
CA VAL A 140 -6.72 13.19 8.31
C VAL A 140 -7.97 12.97 7.45
N PRO A 141 -8.50 14.01 6.79
CA PRO A 141 -9.66 13.84 5.90
C PRO A 141 -9.28 13.11 4.60
N PRO A 142 -10.24 12.47 3.88
CA PRO A 142 -9.96 11.64 2.71
C PRO A 142 -9.16 12.32 1.60
N ALA A 143 -9.47 13.59 1.28
CA ALA A 143 -8.74 14.34 0.25
C ALA A 143 -7.25 14.57 0.61
N MET A 144 -6.96 14.72 1.91
CA MET A 144 -5.60 14.84 2.41
C MET A 144 -4.89 13.50 2.46
N LEU A 145 -5.59 12.44 2.89
CA LEU A 145 -5.10 11.06 2.87
C LEU A 145 -4.59 10.71 1.47
N ALA A 146 -5.44 10.83 0.46
CA ALA A 146 -5.11 10.49 -0.93
C ALA A 146 -3.93 11.31 -1.49
N ARG A 147 -3.89 12.63 -1.19
CA ARG A 147 -2.76 13.49 -1.59
C ARG A 147 -1.45 13.11 -0.89
N THR A 148 -1.52 12.71 0.37
CA THR A 148 -0.34 12.34 1.16
C THR A 148 0.20 11.01 0.70
N LEU A 149 -0.67 10.00 0.52
CA LEU A 149 -0.31 8.68 0.00
C LEU A 149 0.46 8.82 -1.32
N ARG A 150 -0.11 9.48 -2.34
CA ARG A 150 0.57 9.64 -3.65
C ARG A 150 1.99 10.23 -3.55
N LYS A 151 2.18 11.21 -2.67
CA LYS A 151 3.51 11.84 -2.48
C LYS A 151 4.45 10.94 -1.69
N ALA A 152 3.91 10.28 -0.68
CA ALA A 152 4.67 9.44 0.24
C ALA A 152 5.09 8.13 -0.43
N GLU A 153 4.27 7.54 -1.30
CA GLU A 153 4.63 6.40 -2.14
C GLU A 153 5.80 6.74 -3.07
N LYS A 154 5.77 7.90 -3.73
CA LYS A 154 6.89 8.36 -4.56
C LYS A 154 8.17 8.49 -3.74
N ALA A 155 8.10 9.16 -2.59
CA ALA A 155 9.25 9.32 -1.71
C ALA A 155 9.74 7.99 -1.13
N LEU A 156 8.83 7.05 -0.84
CA LEU A 156 9.17 5.71 -0.37
C LEU A 156 9.89 4.92 -1.45
N SER A 157 9.41 4.95 -2.69
CA SER A 157 10.08 4.33 -3.84
C SER A 157 11.52 4.84 -3.99
N GLN A 158 11.73 6.15 -3.93
CA GLN A 158 13.07 6.75 -3.96
C GLN A 158 13.91 6.37 -2.74
N ALA A 159 13.30 6.28 -1.55
CA ALA A 159 13.99 5.85 -0.34
C ALA A 159 14.42 4.39 -0.39
N LEU A 160 13.70 3.52 -1.09
CA LEU A 160 14.03 2.09 -1.21
C LEU A 160 15.11 1.84 -2.27
N GLU A 161 15.28 2.74 -3.23
CA GLU A 161 16.32 2.64 -4.26
C GLU A 161 17.72 2.59 -3.62
N GLY A 162 18.49 1.54 -3.92
CA GLY A 162 19.83 1.33 -3.34
C GLY A 162 19.84 1.07 -1.83
N PHE A 163 18.70 0.81 -1.20
CA PHE A 163 18.63 0.50 0.23
C PHE A 163 18.89 -1.00 0.46
N ALA A 164 20.09 -1.35 0.91
CA ALA A 164 20.52 -2.75 1.06
C ALA A 164 19.53 -3.64 1.84
N PRO A 165 18.93 -3.21 2.97
CA PRO A 165 17.93 -4.02 3.68
C PRO A 165 16.63 -4.29 2.91
N ALA A 166 16.32 -3.49 1.88
CA ALA A 166 15.14 -3.66 1.04
C ALA A 166 15.43 -4.42 -0.27
N ARG A 167 16.67 -4.87 -0.47
CA ARG A 167 17.05 -5.60 -1.69
C ARG A 167 16.33 -6.95 -1.72
N ILE A 168 15.56 -7.18 -2.77
CA ILE A 168 14.96 -8.48 -3.04
C ILE A 168 16.06 -9.37 -3.61
N SER A 169 16.44 -10.41 -2.86
CA SER A 169 17.34 -11.46 -3.32
C SER A 169 16.69 -12.81 -3.08
N PHE A 170 16.65 -13.65 -4.11
CA PHE A 170 16.18 -15.01 -3.96
C PHE A 170 17.16 -15.82 -3.10
N PRO A 171 16.67 -16.63 -2.14
CA PRO A 171 17.53 -17.53 -1.38
C PRO A 171 18.18 -18.54 -2.34
N SER A 172 19.45 -18.88 -2.09
CA SER A 172 20.15 -19.92 -2.87
C SER A 172 19.47 -21.28 -2.73
N PRO A 173 19.64 -22.23 -3.68
CA PRO A 173 19.05 -23.57 -3.58
C PRO A 173 19.39 -24.27 -2.25
N ALA A 174 20.62 -24.13 -1.76
CA ALA A 174 21.03 -24.67 -0.47
C ALA A 174 20.30 -24.01 0.72
N GLN A 175 20.01 -22.71 0.64
CA GLN A 175 19.20 -22.01 1.66
C GLN A 175 17.71 -22.37 1.57
N GLN A 176 17.19 -22.61 0.36
CA GLN A 176 15.82 -23.06 0.17
C GLN A 176 15.59 -24.42 0.83
N VAL A 177 16.51 -25.38 0.65
CA VAL A 177 16.46 -26.70 1.31
C VAL A 177 16.52 -26.59 2.83
N ARG A 178 17.22 -25.58 3.39
CA ARG A 178 17.27 -25.35 4.85
C ARG A 178 15.99 -24.71 5.43
N LEU A 179 15.17 -24.07 4.59
CA LEU A 179 13.97 -23.35 4.99
C LEU A 179 12.68 -24.13 4.70
N ALA A 180 12.77 -25.22 3.94
CA ALA A 180 11.70 -26.19 3.67
C ALA A 180 11.57 -27.18 4.83
#